data_AF-A0A1H6QP91-F1
#
_entry.id   AF-A0A1H6QP91-F1
#
_cell.length_a   1.000
_cell.length_b   1.000
_cell.length_c   1.000
_cell.angle_alpha   90.00
_cell.angle_beta   90.00
_cell.angle_gamma   90.00
#
_symmetry.space_group_name_H-M   'P 1'
#
loop_
_entity.id
_entity.type
_entity.pdbx_description
1 polymer ?
#
loop_
_entity_poly.entity_id
_entity_poly.type
_entity_poly.pdbx_seq_one_letter_code
_entity_poly.pdbx_strand_id
1 'polypeptide(L)'
;MKHYSFLRVIAFAVVFITAMAFSCQDHNIPDPVTNCSRVDGTPREFDCEFEFVKAEFYNVLEYSPVRHDTVVYATATPASPNVVIKEPSLADWIISSASLFFFIELPVRVTIKRIAPPPSSPATYFLRKDFTVYSGGVEFPSYKDFSLPEDDTYLPVSINIPVGATYTFRTSYIWSGNATDKGTYVSYGIDGANNYFLLQNVETSKLLRQAPNNYSLYRDIAEAKLLFHPSIIPSTDPFRVHAGNTQ
;
A
#
# COMPACT_ATOMS: atom_id res chain seq x y z
N MET A 1 -48.33 32.26 -42.05
CA MET A 1 -47.06 31.50 -42.17
C MET A 1 -45.93 31.98 -41.23
N LYS A 2 -46.01 33.14 -40.55
CA LYS A 2 -44.93 33.63 -39.67
C LYS A 2 -44.82 32.93 -38.30
N HIS A 3 -45.90 32.35 -37.78
CA HIS A 3 -45.90 31.70 -36.45
C HIS A 3 -45.21 30.33 -36.40
N TYR A 4 -45.15 29.61 -37.53
CA TYR A 4 -44.48 28.30 -37.61
C TYR A 4 -42.94 28.41 -37.54
N SER A 5 -42.37 29.54 -37.95
CA SER A 5 -40.92 29.75 -37.88
C SER A 5 -40.45 30.03 -36.45
N PHE A 6 -41.25 30.74 -35.66
CA PHE A 6 -40.93 31.10 -34.28
C PHE A 6 -40.96 29.88 -33.34
N LEU A 7 -41.94 29.00 -33.50
CA LEU A 7 -42.03 27.75 -32.73
C LEU A 7 -40.85 26.80 -33.00
N ARG A 8 -40.34 26.76 -34.24
CA ARG A 8 -39.17 25.95 -34.59
C ARG A 8 -37.88 26.47 -33.96
N VAL A 9 -37.70 27.79 -33.89
CA VAL A 9 -36.54 28.41 -33.25
C VAL A 9 -36.53 28.16 -31.75
N ILE A 10 -37.69 28.24 -31.09
CA ILE A 10 -37.80 27.92 -29.66
C ILE A 10 -37.50 26.44 -29.39
N ALA A 11 -38.04 25.52 -30.20
CA ALA A 11 -37.78 24.09 -30.03
C ALA A 11 -36.28 23.75 -30.20
N PHE A 12 -35.60 24.35 -31.18
CA PHE A 12 -34.16 24.17 -31.36
C PHE A 12 -33.34 24.75 -30.21
N ALA A 13 -33.73 25.93 -29.70
CA ALA A 13 -33.07 26.54 -28.55
C ALA A 13 -33.21 25.70 -27.28
N VAL A 14 -34.40 25.13 -27.04
CA VAL A 14 -34.64 24.25 -25.89
C VAL A 14 -33.78 22.98 -25.98
N VAL A 15 -33.71 22.34 -27.16
CA VAL A 15 -32.87 21.15 -27.36
C VAL A 15 -31.39 21.47 -27.11
N PHE A 16 -30.90 22.61 -27.61
CA PHE A 16 -29.51 23.05 -27.39
C PHE A 16 -29.21 23.35 -25.92
N ILE A 17 -30.12 24.02 -25.21
CA ILE A 17 -29.95 24.32 -23.78
C ILE A 17 -29.98 23.03 -22.96
N THR A 18 -30.86 22.07 -23.26
CA THR A 18 -30.82 20.75 -22.60
C THR A 18 -29.55 19.97 -22.93
N ALA A 19 -29.06 20.00 -24.18
CA ALA A 19 -27.82 19.30 -24.54
C ALA A 19 -26.59 19.90 -23.83
N MET A 20 -26.52 21.23 -23.69
CA MET A 20 -25.46 21.88 -22.90
C MET A 20 -25.61 21.61 -21.39
N ALA A 21 -26.83 21.57 -20.86
CA ALA A 21 -27.06 21.25 -19.44
C ALA A 21 -26.65 19.81 -19.10
N PHE A 22 -26.86 18.85 -20.01
CA PHE A 22 -26.40 17.47 -19.85
C PHE A 22 -24.90 17.30 -20.13
N SER A 23 -24.28 18.13 -20.99
CA SER A 23 -22.82 18.08 -21.18
C SER A 23 -22.02 18.68 -20.01
N CYS A 24 -22.65 19.45 -19.12
CA CYS A 24 -22.01 20.02 -17.94
C CYS A 24 -22.19 19.18 -16.66
N GLN A 25 -22.92 18.04 -16.71
CA GLN A 25 -23.11 17.17 -15.55
C GLN A 25 -22.29 15.87 -15.58
N ASP A 26 -21.51 15.60 -16.64
CA ASP A 26 -20.88 14.29 -16.86
C ASP A 26 -19.36 14.22 -16.57
N HIS A 27 -18.81 15.23 -15.90
CA HIS A 27 -17.45 15.14 -15.36
C HIS A 27 -17.41 15.71 -13.94
N ASN A 28 -18.16 15.10 -13.03
CA ASN A 28 -17.71 15.07 -11.64
C ASN A 28 -16.43 14.22 -11.64
N ILE A 29 -15.33 14.81 -12.08
CA ILE A 29 -14.00 14.31 -11.78
C ILE A 29 -13.97 14.31 -10.25
N PRO A 30 -13.91 13.14 -9.60
CA PRO A 30 -13.77 13.11 -8.16
C PRO A 30 -12.58 14.01 -7.81
N ASP A 31 -12.73 14.84 -6.77
CA ASP A 31 -11.62 15.67 -6.29
C ASP A 31 -10.34 14.83 -6.30
N PRO A 32 -9.23 15.35 -6.87
CA PRO A 32 -8.03 14.57 -7.10
C PRO A 32 -7.68 13.85 -5.81
N VAL A 33 -7.66 12.52 -5.87
CA VAL A 33 -7.33 11.73 -4.69
C VAL A 33 -5.94 12.15 -4.27
N THR A 34 -5.84 12.70 -3.05
CA THR A 34 -4.67 13.40 -2.49
C THR A 34 -3.38 12.56 -2.50
N ASN A 35 -3.49 11.29 -2.88
CA ASN A 35 -2.44 10.28 -2.80
C ASN A 35 -1.89 9.91 -4.18
N CYS A 36 -2.43 10.48 -5.27
CA CYS A 36 -2.07 10.16 -6.66
C CYS A 36 -0.94 11.03 -7.25
N SER A 37 -0.35 11.92 -6.46
CA SER A 37 0.83 12.67 -6.87
C SER A 37 2.11 11.88 -6.62
N ARG A 38 3.10 12.19 -7.45
CA ARG A 38 4.50 11.79 -7.26
C ARG A 38 5.04 12.35 -5.93
N VAL A 39 6.16 11.80 -5.46
CA VAL A 39 6.81 12.21 -4.21
C VAL A 39 7.18 13.69 -4.21
N ASP A 40 7.48 14.26 -5.38
CA ASP A 40 7.79 15.69 -5.57
C ASP A 40 6.53 16.59 -5.66
N GLY A 41 5.33 16.02 -5.57
CA GLY A 41 4.05 16.72 -5.66
C GLY A 41 3.52 16.91 -7.08
N THR A 42 4.29 16.58 -8.11
CA THR A 42 3.81 16.62 -9.50
C THR A 42 2.77 15.52 -9.76
N PRO A 43 1.83 15.71 -10.70
CA PRO A 43 0.89 14.66 -11.07
C PRO A 43 1.60 13.42 -11.63
N ARG A 44 1.04 12.23 -11.39
CA ARG A 44 1.42 11.03 -12.14
C ARG A 44 0.88 11.10 -13.57
N GLU A 45 1.55 10.42 -14.49
CA GLU A 45 1.12 10.30 -15.89
C GLU A 45 -0.19 9.52 -16.03
N PHE A 46 -0.42 8.55 -15.15
CA PHE A 46 -1.64 7.75 -15.11
C PHE A 46 -2.39 7.99 -13.81
N ASP A 47 -3.72 8.12 -13.92
CA ASP A 47 -4.60 8.24 -12.77
C ASP A 47 -4.55 6.99 -11.88
N CYS A 48 -4.85 7.18 -10.60
CA CYS A 48 -4.85 6.11 -9.62
C CYS A 48 -6.23 5.45 -9.57
N GLU A 49 -6.23 4.12 -9.59
CA GLU A 49 -7.47 3.36 -9.51
C GLU A 49 -7.89 3.06 -8.06
N PHE A 50 -6.93 3.07 -7.13
CA PHE A 50 -7.14 2.68 -5.75
C PHE A 50 -6.57 3.67 -4.75
N GLU A 51 -7.12 3.62 -3.55
CA GLU A 51 -6.54 4.20 -2.34
C GLU A 51 -6.43 3.14 -1.24
N PHE A 52 -5.40 3.24 -0.39
CA PHE A 52 -5.37 2.45 0.82
C PHE A 52 -6.31 3.04 1.87
N VAL A 53 -7.15 2.20 2.46
CA VAL A 53 -8.02 2.58 3.57
C VAL A 53 -7.28 2.38 4.89
N LYS A 54 -6.71 1.18 5.08
CA LYS A 54 -6.00 0.80 6.32
C LYS A 54 -5.13 -0.44 6.14
N ALA A 55 -4.17 -0.61 7.04
CA ALA A 55 -3.48 -1.86 7.31
C ALA A 55 -3.64 -2.22 8.79
N GLU A 56 -4.22 -3.40 9.06
CA GLU A 56 -4.47 -3.91 10.40
C GLU A 56 -3.48 -5.03 10.70
N PHE A 57 -2.61 -4.80 11.68
CA PHE A 57 -1.68 -5.79 12.19
C PHE A 57 -2.40 -6.64 13.24
N TYR A 58 -2.32 -7.96 13.11
CA TYR A 58 -3.09 -8.87 13.95
C TYR A 58 -2.28 -10.08 14.39
N ASN A 59 -2.61 -10.58 15.58
CA ASN A 59 -2.14 -11.88 16.06
C ASN A 59 -3.18 -12.95 15.74
N VAL A 60 -2.71 -14.15 15.41
CA VAL A 60 -3.55 -15.35 15.34
C VAL A 60 -3.55 -15.96 16.74
N LEU A 61 -4.67 -15.89 17.45
CA LEU A 61 -4.77 -16.42 18.81
C LEU A 61 -4.85 -17.94 18.84
N GLU A 62 -5.50 -18.53 17.84
CA GLU A 62 -5.66 -19.97 17.72
C GLU A 62 -5.64 -20.38 16.25
N TYR A 63 -4.77 -21.32 15.91
CA TYR A 63 -4.74 -21.95 14.58
C TYR A 63 -5.77 -23.08 14.58
N SER A 64 -7.06 -22.74 14.43
CA SER A 64 -8.09 -23.74 14.14
C SER A 64 -8.34 -23.79 12.63
N PRO A 65 -8.47 -24.99 12.02
CA PRO A 65 -8.75 -25.14 10.60
C PRO A 65 -10.11 -24.55 10.17
N VAL A 66 -10.95 -24.13 11.12
CA VAL A 66 -12.32 -23.65 10.87
C VAL A 66 -12.48 -22.15 11.20
N ARG A 67 -11.70 -21.62 12.14
CA ARG A 67 -11.69 -20.19 12.49
C ARG A 67 -10.28 -19.74 12.86
N HIS A 68 -9.85 -18.66 12.23
CA HIS A 68 -8.71 -17.90 12.71
C HIS A 68 -9.25 -16.74 13.53
N ASP A 69 -9.36 -16.95 14.84
CA ASP A 69 -9.64 -15.84 15.73
C ASP A 69 -8.41 -14.94 15.75
N THR A 70 -8.59 -13.73 15.25
CA THR A 70 -7.53 -12.73 15.11
C THR A 70 -7.83 -11.53 15.97
N VAL A 71 -6.84 -11.09 16.74
CA VAL A 71 -6.91 -9.83 17.46
C VAL A 71 -6.05 -8.81 16.75
N VAL A 72 -6.69 -7.77 16.24
CA VAL A 72 -5.99 -6.59 15.70
C VAL A 72 -5.38 -5.84 16.88
N TYR A 73 -4.07 -5.62 16.84
CA TYR A 73 -3.35 -4.91 17.89
C TYR A 73 -2.78 -3.56 17.44
N ALA A 74 -2.70 -3.32 16.13
CA ALA A 74 -2.33 -2.01 15.58
C ALA A 74 -3.03 -1.77 14.23
N THR A 75 -3.26 -0.51 13.90
CA THR A 75 -3.88 -0.11 12.64
C THR A 75 -3.22 1.13 12.09
N ALA A 76 -2.64 1.02 10.89
CA ALA A 76 -2.16 2.16 10.13
C ALA A 76 -3.26 2.65 9.17
N THR A 77 -3.43 3.96 9.07
CA THR A 77 -4.30 4.62 8.09
C THR A 77 -3.58 5.81 7.47
N PRO A 78 -4.00 6.33 6.31
CA PRO A 78 -3.41 7.55 5.75
C PRO A 78 -3.44 8.74 6.72
N ALA A 79 -4.47 8.84 7.57
CA ALA A 79 -4.62 9.91 8.56
C ALA A 79 -3.89 9.62 9.89
N SER A 80 -3.53 8.37 10.14
CA SER A 80 -2.86 7.92 11.36
C SER A 80 -1.81 6.85 11.02
N PRO A 81 -0.61 7.28 10.55
CA PRO A 81 0.42 6.37 10.08
C PRO A 81 1.26 5.76 11.21
N ASN A 82 1.28 6.36 12.40
CA ASN A 82 2.08 5.87 13.52
C ASN A 82 1.43 4.61 14.12
N VAL A 83 2.18 3.52 14.20
CA VAL A 83 1.71 2.24 14.74
C VAL A 83 2.65 1.71 15.82
N VAL A 84 2.08 1.31 16.94
CA VAL A 84 2.82 0.67 18.03
C VAL A 84 2.63 -0.83 17.93
N ILE A 85 3.72 -1.56 17.76
CA ILE A 85 3.72 -3.01 17.55
C ILE A 85 4.38 -3.65 18.75
N LYS A 86 3.66 -4.56 19.42
CA LYS A 86 4.30 -5.45 20.38
C LYS A 86 5.09 -6.48 19.60
N GLU A 87 6.35 -6.68 19.95
CA GLU A 87 7.18 -7.72 19.34
C GLU A 87 6.39 -9.06 19.33
N PRO A 88 6.18 -9.66 18.14
CA PRO A 88 5.44 -10.91 18.07
C PRO A 88 6.26 -12.02 18.73
N SER A 89 5.57 -12.98 19.38
CA SER A 89 6.23 -14.15 19.97
C SER A 89 6.90 -15.08 18.95
N LEU A 90 6.64 -14.86 17.66
CA LEU A 90 7.25 -15.55 16.52
C LEU A 90 8.43 -14.75 15.93
N ALA A 91 8.86 -13.66 16.56
CA ALA A 91 10.09 -13.00 16.18
C ALA A 91 11.26 -13.97 16.36
N ASP A 92 11.96 -14.27 15.26
CA ASP A 92 13.11 -15.15 15.26
C ASP A 92 14.38 -14.33 15.53
N TRP A 93 15.18 -14.82 16.48
CA TRP A 93 16.43 -14.19 16.89
C TRP A 93 17.61 -15.11 16.59
N ILE A 94 18.59 -14.60 15.85
CA ILE A 94 19.89 -15.25 15.69
C ILE A 94 20.91 -14.45 16.51
N ILE A 95 21.48 -15.10 17.50
CA ILE A 95 22.36 -14.46 18.49
C ILE A 95 23.74 -15.05 18.34
N SER A 96 24.72 -14.20 18.09
CA SER A 96 26.13 -14.55 18.08
C SER A 96 26.91 -13.68 19.05
N SER A 97 28.14 -14.06 19.36
CA SER A 97 29.04 -13.25 20.19
C SER A 97 29.42 -11.90 19.57
N ALA A 98 29.16 -11.71 18.27
CA ALA A 98 29.54 -10.50 17.52
C ALA A 98 28.34 -9.67 17.05
N SER A 99 27.14 -10.25 16.97
CA SER A 99 25.98 -9.60 16.35
C SER A 99 24.66 -10.22 16.81
N LEU A 100 23.64 -9.38 16.88
CA LEU A 100 22.24 -9.74 17.15
C LEU A 100 21.44 -9.50 15.88
N PHE A 101 20.94 -10.57 15.27
CA PHE A 101 20.08 -10.48 14.10
C PHE A 101 18.65 -10.83 14.49
N PHE A 102 17.70 -10.11 13.91
CA PHE A 102 16.28 -10.39 14.07
C PHE A 102 15.60 -10.61 12.73
N PHE A 103 14.57 -11.44 12.74
CA PHE A 103 13.59 -11.61 11.67
C PHE A 103 12.18 -11.56 12.28
N ILE A 104 11.38 -10.60 11.83
CA ILE A 104 10.04 -10.34 12.33
C ILE A 104 9.09 -10.39 11.14
N GLU A 105 8.22 -11.40 11.12
CA GLU A 105 7.09 -11.45 10.20
C GLU A 105 5.80 -11.06 10.93
N LEU A 106 5.14 -10.00 10.46
CA LEU A 106 3.89 -9.51 11.01
C LEU A 106 2.72 -9.87 10.11
N PRO A 107 1.68 -10.57 10.61
CA PRO A 107 0.47 -10.78 9.84
C PRO A 107 -0.29 -9.44 9.69
N VAL A 108 -0.69 -9.12 8.45
CA VAL A 108 -1.40 -7.86 8.16
C VAL A 108 -2.62 -8.11 7.28
N ARG A 109 -3.73 -7.42 7.59
CA ARG A 109 -4.88 -7.26 6.71
C ARG A 109 -4.83 -5.88 6.09
N VAL A 110 -4.71 -5.84 4.78
CA VAL A 110 -4.66 -4.59 4.05
C VAL A 110 -6.01 -4.38 3.38
N THR A 111 -6.59 -3.21 3.59
CA THR A 111 -7.84 -2.79 2.96
C THR A 111 -7.57 -1.68 1.98
N ILE A 112 -7.99 -1.88 0.73
CA ILE A 112 -7.96 -0.88 -0.33
C ILE A 112 -9.39 -0.56 -0.78
N LYS A 113 -9.57 0.60 -1.41
CA LYS A 113 -10.84 1.04 -1.99
C LYS A 113 -10.60 1.47 -3.43
N ARG A 114 -11.48 1.05 -4.34
CA ARG A 114 -11.42 1.52 -5.73
C ARG A 114 -12.03 2.91 -5.81
N ILE A 115 -11.32 3.84 -6.43
CA ILE A 115 -11.67 5.26 -6.57
C ILE A 115 -11.94 5.65 -8.02
N ALA A 116 -11.45 4.88 -8.99
CA ALA A 116 -11.69 5.11 -10.42
C ALA A 116 -12.08 3.80 -11.13
N PRO A 117 -12.78 3.89 -12.28
CA PRO A 117 -13.15 2.73 -13.08
C PRO A 117 -11.92 1.87 -13.43
N PRO A 118 -12.05 0.52 -13.47
CA PRO A 118 -10.96 -0.32 -13.95
C PRO A 118 -10.65 -0.01 -15.43
N PRO A 119 -9.41 -0.27 -15.88
CA PRO A 119 -9.06 -0.19 -17.28
C PRO A 119 -9.93 -1.14 -18.12
N SER A 120 -10.03 -0.85 -19.42
CA SER A 120 -10.84 -1.63 -20.36
C SER A 120 -10.31 -3.05 -20.59
N SER A 121 -9.05 -3.31 -20.26
CA SER A 121 -8.43 -4.64 -20.26
C SER A 121 -8.38 -5.24 -18.86
N PRO A 122 -8.36 -6.58 -18.72
CA PRO A 122 -8.12 -7.22 -17.44
C PRO A 122 -6.79 -6.75 -16.84
N ALA A 123 -6.85 -6.10 -15.67
CA ALA A 123 -5.67 -5.65 -14.95
C ALA A 123 -5.29 -6.63 -13.84
N THR A 124 -3.99 -6.76 -13.66
CA THR A 124 -3.37 -7.43 -12.53
C THR A 124 -2.54 -6.44 -11.73
N TYR A 125 -2.36 -6.75 -10.45
CA TYR A 125 -1.73 -5.83 -9.51
C TYR A 125 -0.67 -6.55 -8.66
N PHE A 126 0.41 -5.84 -8.34
CA PHE A 126 1.38 -6.26 -7.35
C PHE A 126 1.12 -5.56 -6.02
N LEU A 127 1.25 -6.31 -4.93
CA LEU A 127 1.37 -5.75 -3.59
C LEU A 127 2.83 -5.82 -3.15
N ARG A 128 3.47 -4.65 -3.07
CA ARG A 128 4.81 -4.53 -2.48
C ARG A 128 4.67 -4.26 -0.98
N LYS A 129 5.25 -5.15 -0.18
CA LYS A 129 5.08 -5.23 1.28
C LYS A 129 6.40 -5.20 2.05
N ASP A 130 7.48 -4.95 1.34
CA ASP A 130 8.85 -5.07 1.80
C ASP A 130 9.59 -3.74 1.70
N PHE A 131 8.94 -2.61 1.96
CA PHE A 131 9.42 -1.33 1.43
C PHE A 131 9.64 -0.27 2.50
N THR A 132 10.89 0.19 2.65
CA THR A 132 11.28 1.22 3.61
C THR A 132 12.03 2.37 2.92
N VAL A 133 11.92 3.58 3.46
CA VAL A 133 12.59 4.79 2.96
C VAL A 133 13.38 5.45 4.09
N TYR A 134 14.69 5.66 3.90
CA TYR A 134 15.53 6.37 4.87
C TYR A 134 15.48 7.90 4.69
N SER A 135 16.06 8.62 5.66
CA SER A 135 16.36 10.04 5.56
C SER A 135 17.21 10.32 4.31
N GLY A 136 16.65 11.04 3.35
CA GLY A 136 17.23 11.25 2.01
C GLY A 136 16.39 10.71 0.86
N GLY A 137 15.30 9.99 1.15
CA GLY A 137 14.32 9.56 0.14
C GLY A 137 14.73 8.33 -0.66
N VAL A 138 15.83 7.68 -0.29
CA VAL A 138 16.32 6.43 -0.89
C VAL A 138 15.42 5.27 -0.45
N GLU A 139 15.14 4.36 -1.38
CA GLU A 139 14.15 3.27 -1.22
C GLU A 139 14.86 1.91 -1.12
N PHE A 140 14.47 1.09 -0.14
CA PHE A 140 15.16 -0.16 0.22
C PHE A 140 14.18 -1.26 0.63
N PRO A 141 14.58 -2.53 0.50
CA PRO A 141 13.80 -3.61 1.06
C PRO A 141 13.87 -3.60 2.59
N SER A 142 12.73 -3.82 3.26
CA SER A 142 12.63 -3.83 4.72
C SER A 142 13.32 -5.03 5.40
N TYR A 143 13.84 -5.96 4.61
CA TYR A 143 14.48 -7.19 5.05
C TYR A 143 15.95 -7.35 4.60
N LYS A 144 16.55 -6.36 3.92
CA LYS A 144 17.93 -6.49 3.42
C LYS A 144 18.61 -5.15 3.12
N ASP A 145 19.91 -5.06 3.36
CA ASP A 145 20.76 -3.94 2.91
C ASP A 145 21.15 -4.05 1.41
N PHE A 146 20.20 -4.39 0.53
CA PHE A 146 20.44 -4.57 -0.91
C PHE A 146 19.42 -3.79 -1.74
N SER A 147 19.63 -3.72 -3.06
CA SER A 147 18.66 -3.13 -3.99
C SER A 147 17.28 -3.77 -3.85
N LEU A 148 16.23 -2.95 -4.00
CA LEU A 148 14.85 -3.44 -4.05
C LEU A 148 14.72 -4.54 -5.12
N PRO A 149 14.12 -5.70 -4.81
CA PRO A 149 13.91 -6.74 -5.80
C PRO A 149 13.03 -6.20 -6.92
N GLU A 150 13.27 -6.66 -8.15
CA GLU A 150 12.45 -6.31 -9.30
C GLU A 150 11.00 -6.76 -9.09
N ASP A 151 10.06 -6.06 -9.74
CA ASP A 151 8.61 -6.35 -9.64
C ASP A 151 8.27 -7.77 -10.10
N ASP A 152 9.10 -8.40 -10.95
CA ASP A 152 8.94 -9.75 -11.48
C ASP A 152 9.02 -10.86 -10.41
N THR A 153 9.47 -10.53 -9.20
CA THR A 153 9.46 -11.45 -8.05
C THR A 153 8.09 -11.57 -7.36
N TYR A 154 7.14 -10.69 -7.70
CA TYR A 154 5.81 -10.64 -7.11
C TYR A 154 4.82 -11.48 -7.91
N LEU A 155 3.99 -12.25 -7.20
CA LEU A 155 2.85 -12.91 -7.82
C LEU A 155 1.72 -11.89 -8.01
N PRO A 156 1.29 -11.64 -9.26
CA PRO A 156 0.21 -10.70 -9.53
C PRO A 156 -1.14 -11.22 -9.02
N VAL A 157 -1.99 -10.31 -8.57
CA VAL A 157 -3.36 -10.61 -8.15
C VAL A 157 -4.38 -9.84 -8.98
N SER A 158 -5.55 -10.44 -9.19
CA SER A 158 -6.68 -9.77 -9.84
C SER A 158 -7.58 -9.12 -8.79
N ILE A 159 -7.86 -7.82 -8.94
CA ILE A 159 -8.70 -7.05 -8.02
C ILE A 159 -9.91 -6.50 -8.79
N ASN A 160 -11.01 -7.26 -8.76
CA ASN A 160 -12.24 -6.93 -9.45
C ASN A 160 -13.34 -6.50 -8.45
N ILE A 161 -13.32 -5.22 -8.09
CA ILE A 161 -14.34 -4.58 -7.25
C ILE A 161 -14.89 -3.33 -7.96
N PRO A 162 -16.15 -2.94 -7.76
CA PRO A 162 -16.69 -1.70 -8.34
C PRO A 162 -16.11 -0.45 -7.67
N VAL A 163 -16.24 0.71 -8.33
CA VAL A 163 -15.86 2.01 -7.76
C VAL A 163 -16.61 2.26 -6.45
N GLY A 164 -15.91 2.73 -5.43
CA GLY A 164 -16.43 2.96 -4.08
C GLY A 164 -16.39 1.72 -3.17
N ALA A 165 -16.25 0.51 -3.72
CA ALA A 165 -16.14 -0.70 -2.92
C ALA A 165 -14.71 -0.93 -2.39
N THR A 166 -14.65 -1.69 -1.29
CA THR A 166 -13.39 -2.06 -0.63
C THR A 166 -13.05 -3.52 -0.87
N TYR A 167 -11.75 -3.81 -0.97
CA TYR A 167 -11.21 -5.16 -0.99
C TYR A 167 -10.20 -5.32 0.14
N THR A 168 -10.28 -6.44 0.85
CA THR A 168 -9.36 -6.77 1.95
C THR A 168 -8.65 -8.07 1.64
N PHE A 169 -7.32 -8.05 1.66
CA PHE A 169 -6.50 -9.25 1.54
C PHE A 169 -5.58 -9.41 2.74
N ARG A 170 -5.24 -10.67 3.03
CA ARG A 170 -4.29 -11.04 4.08
C ARG A 170 -2.90 -11.17 3.48
N THR A 171 -1.91 -10.63 4.18
CA THR A 171 -0.51 -10.64 3.79
C THR A 171 0.36 -10.63 5.04
N SER A 172 1.67 -10.47 4.86
CA SER A 172 2.60 -10.24 5.95
C SER A 172 3.58 -9.11 5.63
N TYR A 173 3.99 -8.36 6.65
CA TYR A 173 5.09 -7.40 6.54
C TYR A 173 6.32 -7.99 7.23
N ILE A 174 7.47 -7.98 6.55
CA ILE A 174 8.68 -8.63 7.04
C ILE A 174 9.72 -7.56 7.36
N TRP A 175 10.32 -7.65 8.54
CA TRP A 175 11.53 -6.92 8.90
C TRP A 175 12.64 -7.88 9.23
N SER A 176 13.85 -7.55 8.81
CA SER A 176 15.04 -8.17 9.34
C SER A 176 16.21 -7.21 9.35
N GLY A 177 17.08 -7.37 10.33
CA GLY A 177 18.20 -6.47 10.51
C GLY A 177 19.07 -6.85 11.69
N ASN A 178 19.92 -5.90 12.07
CA ASN A 178 20.79 -5.99 13.23
C ASN A 178 20.23 -5.15 14.38
N ALA A 179 20.34 -5.66 15.61
CA ALA A 179 20.07 -4.91 16.84
C ALA A 179 21.40 -4.54 17.53
N THR A 180 21.45 -3.36 18.14
CA THR A 180 22.66 -2.84 18.82
C THR A 180 22.84 -3.36 20.25
N ASP A 181 21.74 -3.67 20.93
CA ASP A 181 21.71 -4.08 22.33
C ASP A 181 20.65 -5.15 22.56
N LYS A 182 20.92 -6.05 23.50
CA LYS A 182 19.92 -7.00 24.03
C LYS A 182 19.82 -6.86 25.54
N GLY A 183 18.94 -5.95 25.96
CA GLY A 183 18.50 -5.77 27.34
C GLY A 183 16.99 -5.52 27.40
N THR A 184 16.49 -4.91 28.48
CA THR A 184 15.08 -4.44 28.59
C THR A 184 14.67 -3.49 27.46
N TYR A 185 15.65 -2.91 26.77
CA TYR A 185 15.50 -2.06 25.61
C TYR A 185 16.22 -2.76 24.45
N VAL A 186 15.50 -3.00 23.36
CA VAL A 186 16.03 -3.49 22.09
C VAL A 186 15.73 -2.40 21.08
N SER A 187 16.77 -1.83 20.48
CA SER A 187 16.59 -0.96 19.31
C SER A 187 16.64 -1.79 18.03
N TYR A 188 15.51 -1.88 17.34
CA TYR A 188 15.40 -2.59 16.06
C TYR A 188 15.93 -1.79 14.87
N GLY A 189 16.30 -0.52 15.07
CA GLY A 189 16.71 0.38 13.98
C GLY A 189 15.60 0.72 12.98
N ILE A 190 14.37 0.27 13.22
CA ILE A 190 13.20 0.55 12.37
C ILE A 190 12.24 1.57 12.98
N ASP A 191 12.42 1.92 14.26
CA ASP A 191 11.51 2.79 14.98
C ASP A 191 11.48 4.18 14.35
N GLY A 192 10.28 4.63 13.97
CA GLY A 192 10.07 5.90 13.28
C GLY A 192 10.46 5.91 11.80
N ALA A 193 10.93 4.79 11.22
CA ALA A 193 11.25 4.71 9.81
C ALA A 193 9.99 4.80 8.93
N ASN A 194 10.14 5.34 7.70
CA ASN A 194 9.05 5.43 6.74
C ASN A 194 8.87 4.08 6.04
N ASN A 195 7.90 3.29 6.47
CA ASN A 195 7.57 2.00 5.87
C ASN A 195 6.33 2.13 5.00
N TYR A 196 6.23 1.35 3.92
CA TYR A 196 5.11 1.46 2.99
C TYR A 196 4.54 0.11 2.57
N PHE A 197 3.22 0.10 2.39
CA PHE A 197 2.59 -0.79 1.43
C PHE A 197 2.39 -0.05 0.11
N LEU A 198 2.74 -0.68 -1.01
CA LEU A 198 2.48 -0.14 -2.33
C LEU A 198 1.59 -1.11 -3.12
N LEU A 199 0.61 -0.56 -3.82
CA LEU A 199 -0.16 -1.26 -4.83
C LEU A 199 0.28 -0.74 -6.20
N GLN A 200 0.52 -1.65 -7.13
CA GLN A 200 1.00 -1.32 -8.46
C GLN A 200 0.20 -2.07 -9.51
N ASN A 201 -0.37 -1.36 -10.48
CA ASN A 201 -0.87 -1.99 -11.70
C ASN A 201 0.33 -2.47 -12.53
N VAL A 202 0.34 -3.76 -12.90
CA VAL A 202 1.48 -4.43 -13.55
C VAL A 202 1.84 -3.80 -14.91
N GLU A 203 0.84 -3.39 -15.69
CA GLU A 203 1.11 -2.83 -17.02
C GLU A 203 1.45 -1.35 -16.94
N THR A 204 0.76 -0.60 -16.08
CA THR A 204 1.08 0.81 -15.82
C THR A 204 2.49 0.96 -15.24
N SER A 205 2.92 0.06 -14.36
CA SER A 205 4.25 0.14 -13.75
C SER A 205 5.37 -0.02 -14.79
N LYS A 206 5.19 -0.93 -15.77
CA LYS A 206 6.11 -1.09 -16.91
C LYS A 206 6.20 0.19 -17.74
N LEU A 207 5.06 0.78 -18.08
CA LEU A 207 5.00 2.02 -18.89
C LEU A 207 5.61 3.23 -18.17
N LEU A 208 5.45 3.33 -16.84
CA LEU A 208 6.02 4.41 -16.05
C LEU A 208 7.54 4.32 -15.93
N ARG A 209 8.12 3.11 -15.95
CA ARG A 209 9.58 2.91 -15.94
C ARG A 209 10.23 3.19 -17.30
N GLN A 210 9.49 3.05 -18.38
CA GLN A 210 10.00 3.23 -19.75
C GLN A 210 9.99 4.70 -20.18
N ALA A 211 10.74 5.01 -21.23
CA ALA A 211 10.68 6.32 -21.87
C ALA A 211 9.27 6.56 -22.47
N PRO A 212 8.74 7.80 -22.42
CA PRO A 212 9.39 9.04 -21.96
C PRO A 212 9.33 9.28 -20.45
N ASN A 213 8.58 8.47 -19.68
CA ASN A 213 8.26 8.74 -18.27
C ASN A 213 9.46 8.60 -17.34
N ASN A 214 10.22 7.50 -17.45
CA ASN A 214 11.45 7.24 -16.68
C ASN A 214 11.32 7.42 -15.16
N TYR A 215 10.21 6.95 -14.56
CA TYR A 215 10.02 7.05 -13.11
C TYR A 215 11.05 6.15 -12.40
N SER A 216 11.86 6.75 -11.54
CA SER A 216 12.95 6.06 -10.84
C SER A 216 12.54 5.51 -9.47
N LEU A 217 11.50 6.08 -8.86
CA LEU A 217 11.02 5.73 -7.53
C LEU A 217 9.80 4.81 -7.60
N TYR A 218 9.81 3.71 -6.84
CA TYR A 218 8.66 2.81 -6.71
C TYR A 218 7.43 3.54 -6.14
N ARG A 219 7.63 4.54 -5.27
CA ARG A 219 6.53 5.38 -4.75
C ARG A 219 5.86 6.25 -5.81
N ASP A 220 6.56 6.58 -6.89
CA ASP A 220 6.00 7.33 -8.03
C ASP A 220 5.28 6.37 -9.01
N ILE A 221 5.78 5.14 -9.10
CA ILE A 221 5.23 4.10 -9.97
C ILE A 221 3.92 3.54 -9.39
N ALA A 222 3.85 3.40 -8.07
CA ALA A 222 2.69 2.89 -7.36
C ALA A 222 1.41 3.69 -7.63
N GLU A 223 0.31 2.98 -7.83
CA GLU A 223 -1.02 3.59 -7.95
C GLU A 223 -1.62 3.93 -6.59
N ALA A 224 -1.19 3.26 -5.53
CA ALA A 224 -1.58 3.58 -4.18
C ALA A 224 -0.43 3.31 -3.22
N LYS A 225 -0.36 4.10 -2.15
CA LYS A 225 0.66 3.99 -1.11
C LYS A 225 0.02 4.16 0.27
N LEU A 226 0.46 3.35 1.23
CA LEU A 226 0.15 3.52 2.64
C LEU A 226 1.45 3.64 3.41
N LEU A 227 1.75 4.85 3.89
CA LEU A 227 2.84 5.10 4.83
C LEU A 227 2.43 4.62 6.22
N PHE A 228 3.38 4.03 6.93
CA PHE A 228 3.30 3.85 8.36
C PHE A 228 4.66 3.98 9.04
N HIS A 229 4.66 4.42 10.29
CA HIS A 229 5.84 4.54 11.13
C HIS A 229 5.71 3.57 12.30
N PRO A 230 6.48 2.48 12.33
CA PRO A 230 6.42 1.53 13.41
C PRO A 230 7.16 2.05 14.64
N SER A 231 6.70 1.62 15.81
CA SER A 231 7.48 1.61 17.04
C SER A 231 7.32 0.22 17.66
N ILE A 232 8.42 -0.48 17.90
CA ILE A 232 8.37 -1.80 18.52
C ILE A 232 8.49 -1.66 20.04
N ILE A 233 7.55 -2.28 20.75
CA ILE A 233 7.67 -2.55 22.19
C ILE A 233 8.29 -3.95 22.32
N PRO A 234 9.53 -4.07 22.84
CA PRO A 234 10.17 -5.37 23.03
C PRO A 234 9.35 -6.29 23.93
N SER A 235 9.40 -7.59 23.65
CA SER A 235 8.81 -8.62 24.51
C SER A 235 9.56 -8.69 25.83
N THR A 236 8.82 -8.96 26.91
CA THR A 236 9.42 -9.27 28.23
C THR A 236 10.00 -10.68 28.31
N ASP A 237 9.75 -11.52 27.31
CA ASP A 237 10.31 -12.87 27.17
C ASP A 237 11.40 -12.86 26.08
N PRO A 238 12.69 -12.77 26.45
CA PRO A 238 13.74 -12.42 25.51
C PRO A 238 14.23 -13.58 24.63
N PHE A 239 13.73 -14.81 24.78
CA PHE A 239 14.29 -15.97 24.07
C PHE A 239 13.31 -17.13 23.85
N ARG A 240 12.61 -17.15 22.72
CA ARG A 240 12.34 -18.43 22.04
C ARG A 240 13.50 -18.73 21.10
N VAL A 241 14.60 -19.24 21.64
CA VAL A 241 15.63 -19.83 20.78
C VAL A 241 14.98 -21.07 20.17
N HIS A 242 14.71 -21.06 18.87
CA HIS A 242 14.60 -22.32 18.16
C HIS A 242 15.97 -22.98 18.30
N ALA A 243 16.09 -23.94 19.21
CA ALA A 243 17.24 -24.81 19.30
C ALA A 243 17.32 -25.50 17.94
N GLY A 244 18.11 -24.93 17.03
CA GLY A 244 18.43 -25.54 15.77
C GLY A 244 19.02 -26.90 16.11
N ASN A 245 18.34 -27.96 15.67
CA ASN A 245 18.89 -29.30 15.73
C ASN A 245 20.25 -29.24 15.02
N THR A 246 21.32 -29.24 15.80
CA THR A 246 22.64 -29.63 15.34
C THR A 246 22.53 -31.08 14.88
N GLN A 247 22.54 -31.29 13.57
CA GLN A 247 23.05 -32.52 12.97
C GLN A 247 24.51 -32.33 12.62
#